data_AF-A0A4D9DJ12-F1
#
_entry.id   AF-A0A4D9DJ12-F1
#
_cell.length_a   1.000
_cell.length_b   1.000
_cell.length_c   1.000
_cell.angle_alpha   90.00
_cell.angle_beta   90.00
_cell.angle_gamma   90.00
#
_symmetry.space_group_name_H-M   'P 1'
#
loop_
_entity.id
_entity.type
_entity.pdbx_description
1 polymer ?
#
loop_
_entity_poly.entity_id
_entity_poly.type
_entity_poly.pdbx_seq_one_letter_code
_entity_poly.pdbx_strand_id
1 'polypeptide(L)'
;MPRSGAFIPLLLLFLLPGVSPYRYTGKAEVCDENMASVPAHNLVGEGIDITTLGRTGAYLVDTSLWRGPNGTCSLCRNPLQGGQLQRLPLAVVDWRVHSWCNRDLSSSVEESAVGVARAMGSDVNNDWKLELGLPDESPVLALGGSQSRLAGYAYQKELHDKYMFIRHEVSCVYYRLRLPQDPPLTPHFSRALSRLPPRYNSAAYRPFLATYGTHYISQAAVGGGACGS
;
A
#
# COMPACT_ATOMS: atom_id res chain seq x y z
N MET A 1 -42.14 -3.04 49.12
CA MET A 1 -42.05 -2.96 47.66
C MET A 1 -41.00 -1.92 47.28
N PRO A 2 -39.77 -2.30 46.88
CA PRO A 2 -38.87 -1.38 46.20
C PRO A 2 -39.03 -1.53 44.68
N ARG A 3 -39.06 -0.38 44.00
CA ARG A 3 -39.25 -0.26 42.55
C ARG A 3 -38.00 -0.71 41.80
N SER A 4 -38.19 -1.61 40.83
CA SER A 4 -37.24 -1.86 39.74
C SER A 4 -37.10 -0.59 38.90
N GLY A 5 -35.87 -0.08 38.78
CA GLY A 5 -35.48 0.89 37.76
C GLY A 5 -34.51 0.21 36.81
N ALA A 6 -34.96 -0.04 35.57
CA ALA A 6 -34.18 -0.69 34.53
C ALA A 6 -32.95 0.16 34.16
N PHE A 7 -31.75 -0.42 34.28
CA PHE A 7 -30.55 0.08 33.65
C PHE A 7 -30.65 -0.19 32.14
N ILE A 8 -30.89 0.85 31.34
CA ILE A 8 -30.75 0.80 29.89
C ILE A 8 -29.27 1.03 29.58
N PRO A 9 -28.53 0.08 28.98
CA PRO A 9 -27.14 0.30 28.62
C PRO A 9 -27.11 1.17 27.36
N LEU A 10 -26.64 2.42 27.53
CA LEU A 10 -26.28 3.35 26.48
C LEU A 10 -24.97 2.88 25.78
N LEU A 11 -24.99 1.69 25.16
CA LEU A 11 -23.80 1.07 24.58
C LEU A 11 -24.00 0.64 23.12
N LEU A 12 -24.71 1.44 22.33
CA LEU A 12 -24.98 1.15 20.90
C LEU A 12 -24.64 2.29 19.94
N LEU A 13 -23.93 3.34 20.38
CA LEU A 13 -23.53 4.45 19.48
C LEU A 13 -22.16 4.31 18.80
N PHE A 14 -21.42 3.21 19.03
CA PHE A 14 -20.05 3.04 18.49
C PHE A 14 -19.96 2.25 17.18
N LEU A 15 -21.07 1.95 16.51
CA LEU A 15 -21.09 1.17 15.26
C LEU A 15 -21.49 1.99 14.01
N LEU A 16 -21.47 3.33 14.10
CA LEU A 16 -21.49 4.13 12.87
C LEU A 16 -20.08 4.09 12.28
N PRO A 17 -19.87 3.61 11.03
CA PRO A 17 -18.58 3.75 10.38
C PRO A 17 -18.25 5.23 10.38
N GLY A 18 -17.20 5.60 11.12
CA GLY A 18 -16.82 6.99 11.32
C GLY A 18 -16.65 7.66 9.96
N VAL A 19 -17.65 8.44 9.55
CA VAL A 19 -17.52 9.30 8.38
C VAL A 19 -16.41 10.26 8.77
N SER A 20 -15.25 10.09 8.14
CA SER A 20 -14.12 10.99 8.35
C SER A 20 -14.65 12.42 8.26
N PRO A 21 -14.45 13.27 9.28
CA PRO A 21 -15.02 14.63 9.30
C PRO A 21 -14.51 15.51 8.13
N TYR A 22 -13.58 14.97 7.35
CA TYR A 22 -12.96 15.58 6.19
C TYR A 22 -13.55 15.09 4.85
N ARG A 23 -14.47 14.11 4.84
CA ARG A 23 -15.06 13.56 3.61
C ARG A 23 -16.48 14.06 3.41
N TYR A 24 -16.81 14.47 2.19
CA TYR A 24 -18.18 14.77 1.79
C TYR A 24 -18.42 14.49 0.30
N THR A 25 -19.68 14.35 -0.07
CA THR A 25 -20.12 14.10 -1.44
C THR A 25 -20.37 15.43 -2.15
N GLY A 26 -19.59 15.72 -3.19
CA GLY A 26 -19.78 16.87 -4.06
C GLY A 26 -20.93 16.64 -5.05
N LYS A 27 -21.68 17.69 -5.35
CA LYS A 27 -22.60 17.74 -6.50
C LYS A 27 -21.82 17.97 -7.79
N ALA A 28 -22.45 17.70 -8.93
CA ALA A 28 -21.81 17.74 -10.26
C ALA A 28 -21.05 19.04 -10.51
N GLU A 29 -21.61 20.19 -10.10
CA GLU A 29 -21.01 21.51 -10.34
C GLU A 29 -19.66 21.66 -9.63
N VAL A 30 -19.58 21.25 -8.36
CA VAL A 30 -18.34 21.28 -7.56
C VAL A 30 -17.33 20.27 -8.11
N CYS A 31 -17.83 19.12 -8.58
CA CYS A 31 -17.01 18.06 -9.14
C CYS A 31 -16.32 18.47 -10.45
N ASP A 32 -16.82 19.49 -11.15
CA ASP A 32 -16.25 20.00 -12.40
C ASP A 32 -15.16 21.05 -12.20
N GLU A 33 -15.01 21.61 -11.00
CA GLU A 33 -13.95 22.57 -10.70
C GLU A 33 -12.56 21.92 -10.81
N ASN A 34 -11.54 22.72 -11.12
CA ASN A 34 -10.18 22.20 -11.16
C ASN A 34 -9.67 21.91 -9.74
N MET A 35 -9.55 20.62 -9.41
CA MET A 35 -9.10 20.14 -8.10
C MET A 35 -8.10 19.00 -8.26
N ALA A 36 -7.05 19.02 -7.46
CA ALA A 36 -6.08 17.93 -7.38
C ALA A 36 -6.71 16.68 -6.73
N SER A 37 -6.22 15.50 -7.10
CA SER A 37 -6.53 14.27 -6.36
C SER A 37 -5.79 14.22 -5.03
N VAL A 38 -6.30 13.45 -4.07
CA VAL A 38 -5.62 13.25 -2.80
C VAL A 38 -4.21 12.66 -2.99
N PRO A 39 -3.23 13.00 -2.12
CA PRO A 39 -1.88 12.46 -2.19
C PRO A 39 -1.86 10.93 -2.23
N ALA A 40 -0.95 10.39 -3.04
CA ALA A 40 -0.69 8.96 -3.19
C ALA A 40 -1.87 8.09 -3.67
N HIS A 41 -2.95 8.68 -4.17
CA HIS A 41 -4.10 7.93 -4.71
C HIS A 41 -3.73 6.90 -5.79
N ASN A 42 -2.67 7.17 -6.57
CA ASN A 42 -2.18 6.30 -7.62
C ASN A 42 -1.13 5.31 -7.13
N LEU A 43 -0.70 5.34 -5.87
CA LEU A 43 0.21 4.32 -5.33
C LEU A 43 -0.51 2.98 -5.16
N VAL A 44 -1.74 3.03 -4.66
CA VAL A 44 -2.58 1.84 -4.55
C VAL A 44 -3.05 1.40 -5.95
N GLY A 45 -3.05 0.09 -6.19
CA GLY A 45 -3.35 -0.48 -7.50
C GLY A 45 -2.14 -0.58 -8.43
N GLU A 46 -0.98 -0.04 -8.05
CA GLU A 46 0.27 -0.24 -8.78
C GLU A 46 0.85 -1.62 -8.48
N GLY A 47 1.34 -2.30 -9.52
CA GLY A 47 2.00 -3.59 -9.41
C GLY A 47 3.38 -3.49 -8.77
N ILE A 48 3.76 -4.50 -7.98
CA ILE A 48 5.07 -4.61 -7.33
C ILE A 48 5.68 -5.98 -7.62
N ASP A 49 6.98 -6.01 -7.89
CA ASP A 49 7.76 -7.24 -7.84
C ASP A 49 8.32 -7.42 -6.43
N ILE A 50 7.75 -8.37 -5.69
CA ILE A 50 8.13 -8.65 -4.30
C ILE A 50 9.62 -9.00 -4.14
N THR A 51 10.26 -9.56 -5.17
CA THR A 51 11.67 -9.98 -5.08
C THR A 51 12.62 -8.78 -5.15
N THR A 52 12.26 -7.74 -5.91
CA THR A 52 13.05 -6.50 -6.00
C THR A 52 12.53 -5.42 -5.06
N LEU A 53 11.31 -5.57 -4.54
CA LEU A 53 10.49 -4.55 -3.87
C LEU A 53 10.24 -3.31 -4.76
N GLY A 54 10.47 -3.46 -6.06
CA GLY A 54 10.30 -2.41 -7.05
C GLY A 54 8.87 -2.32 -7.54
N ARG A 55 8.36 -1.10 -7.65
CA ARG A 55 7.12 -0.83 -8.37
C ARG A 55 7.35 -1.03 -9.87
N THR A 56 6.37 -1.65 -10.52
CA THR A 56 6.44 -1.99 -11.94
C THR A 56 6.07 -0.83 -12.86
N GLY A 57 5.40 0.20 -12.33
CA GLY A 57 4.80 1.27 -13.13
C GLY A 57 3.54 0.85 -13.88
N ALA A 58 3.11 -0.41 -13.77
CA ALA A 58 1.86 -0.91 -14.32
C ALA A 58 0.74 -0.82 -13.28
N TYR A 59 -0.42 -0.29 -13.68
CA TYR A 59 -1.56 -0.09 -12.80
C TYR A 59 -2.63 -1.14 -13.08
N LEU A 60 -2.85 -2.03 -12.10
CA LEU A 60 -3.84 -3.10 -12.19
C LEU A 60 -5.24 -2.56 -11.93
N VAL A 61 -5.36 -1.56 -11.04
CA VAL A 61 -6.61 -0.93 -10.63
C VAL A 61 -6.72 0.48 -11.18
N ASP A 62 -7.90 0.83 -11.69
CA ASP A 62 -8.17 2.16 -12.23
C ASP A 62 -8.46 3.16 -11.11
N THR A 63 -7.43 3.93 -10.75
CA THR A 63 -7.51 5.03 -9.77
C THR A 63 -7.69 6.41 -10.44
N SER A 64 -7.95 6.44 -11.75
CA SER A 64 -8.17 7.69 -12.50
C SER A 64 -9.63 8.16 -12.46
N LEU A 65 -10.57 7.24 -12.24
CA LEU A 65 -12.00 7.55 -12.18
C LEU A 65 -12.38 8.15 -10.83
N TRP A 66 -12.99 9.33 -10.84
CA TRP A 66 -13.41 10.06 -9.64
C TRP A 66 -14.88 10.51 -9.68
N ARG A 67 -15.50 10.51 -10.86
CA ARG A 67 -16.91 10.90 -11.04
C ARG A 67 -17.81 9.66 -11.01
N GLY A 68 -18.76 9.65 -10.08
CA GLY A 68 -19.78 8.62 -9.96
C GLY A 68 -20.84 8.71 -11.07
N PRO A 69 -21.69 7.68 -11.19
CA PRO A 69 -22.69 7.59 -12.26
C PRO A 69 -23.71 8.74 -12.27
N ASN A 70 -23.98 9.33 -11.10
CA ASN A 70 -24.92 10.44 -10.94
C ASN A 70 -24.26 11.82 -11.11
N GLY A 71 -23.03 11.87 -11.64
CA GLY A 71 -22.24 13.10 -11.76
C GLY A 71 -21.59 13.58 -10.46
N THR A 72 -21.91 12.97 -9.32
CA THR A 72 -21.32 13.28 -8.01
C THR A 72 -19.89 12.77 -7.89
N CYS A 73 -19.15 13.26 -6.89
CA CYS A 73 -17.79 12.82 -6.60
C CYS A 73 -17.51 12.83 -5.10
N SER A 74 -16.53 12.04 -4.68
CA SER A 74 -16.04 12.04 -3.31
C SER A 74 -14.94 13.08 -3.15
N LEU A 75 -15.10 13.97 -2.17
CA LEU A 75 -14.14 15.03 -1.89
C LEU A 75 -13.58 14.88 -0.48
N CYS A 76 -12.32 15.27 -0.32
CA CYS A 76 -11.61 15.23 0.95
C CYS A 76 -10.93 16.57 1.22
N ARG A 77 -11.15 17.12 2.42
CA ARG A 77 -10.44 18.32 2.88
C ARG A 77 -9.11 17.92 3.52
N ASN A 78 -7.99 18.38 3.00
CA ASN A 78 -6.66 17.97 3.45
C ASN A 78 -6.05 18.99 4.42
N PRO A 79 -6.11 18.78 5.75
CA PRO A 79 -5.57 19.71 6.72
C PRO A 79 -4.03 19.85 6.65
N LEU A 80 -3.31 18.84 6.13
CA LEU A 80 -1.85 18.92 5.94
C LEU A 80 -1.43 19.77 4.73
N GLN A 81 -2.38 20.19 3.90
CA GLN A 81 -2.15 21.08 2.75
C GLN A 81 -3.07 22.30 2.83
N GLY A 82 -3.10 22.96 4.00
CA GLY A 82 -3.86 24.21 4.18
C GLY A 82 -5.38 24.06 4.08
N GLY A 83 -5.91 22.85 4.25
CA GLY A 83 -7.35 22.58 4.13
C GLY A 83 -7.86 22.61 2.69
N GLN A 84 -6.97 22.42 1.70
CA GLN A 84 -7.35 22.27 0.29
C GLN A 84 -8.34 21.15 0.09
N LEU A 85 -9.27 21.38 -0.83
CA LEU A 85 -10.26 20.41 -1.24
C LEU A 85 -9.71 19.55 -2.39
N GLN A 86 -9.77 18.23 -2.23
CA GLN A 86 -9.13 17.29 -3.14
C GLN A 86 -10.08 16.15 -3.52
N ARG A 87 -9.95 15.66 -4.75
CA ARG A 87 -10.73 14.54 -5.28
C ARG A 87 -10.22 13.21 -4.73
N LEU A 88 -11.15 12.38 -4.29
CA LEU A 88 -10.89 10.99 -3.94
C LEU A 88 -11.36 10.09 -5.09
N PRO A 89 -10.48 9.32 -5.74
CA PRO A 89 -10.91 8.38 -6.78
C PRO A 89 -11.90 7.34 -6.25
N LEU A 90 -12.78 6.87 -7.12
CA LEU A 90 -13.83 5.90 -6.78
C LEU A 90 -13.26 4.58 -6.26
N ALA A 91 -12.12 4.16 -6.80
CA ALA A 91 -11.43 2.94 -6.41
C ALA A 91 -10.66 3.07 -5.09
N VAL A 92 -10.61 4.24 -4.46
CA VAL A 92 -9.85 4.47 -3.22
C VAL A 92 -10.78 4.74 -2.06
N VAL A 93 -10.62 3.97 -0.99
CA VAL A 93 -11.40 4.09 0.24
C VAL A 93 -10.50 4.36 1.44
N ASP A 94 -11.13 4.75 2.56
CA ASP A 94 -10.47 5.03 3.83
C ASP A 94 -9.25 5.98 3.77
N TRP A 95 -9.18 6.82 2.74
CA TRP A 95 -8.23 7.92 2.70
C TRP A 95 -8.43 8.80 3.94
N ARG A 96 -7.36 8.93 4.72
CA ARG A 96 -7.35 9.74 5.94
C ARG A 96 -5.96 10.29 6.22
N VAL A 97 -5.95 11.46 6.86
CA VAL A 97 -4.74 11.97 7.51
C VAL A 97 -4.43 11.10 8.72
N HIS A 98 -3.20 10.62 8.77
CA HIS A 98 -2.63 9.86 9.86
C HIS A 98 -1.21 10.35 10.07
N SER A 99 -1.08 11.52 10.71
CA SER A 99 0.21 12.15 11.00
C SER A 99 0.85 11.48 12.22
N TRP A 100 1.71 10.51 11.97
CA TRP A 100 2.54 9.86 12.98
C TRP A 100 3.98 9.91 12.50
N CYS A 101 4.86 10.54 13.27
CA CYS A 101 6.29 10.51 12.96
C CYS A 101 7.07 9.97 14.14
N ASN A 102 7.79 8.89 13.90
CA ASN A 102 8.79 8.43 14.85
C ASN A 102 10.02 9.33 14.72
N ARG A 103 10.30 10.09 15.77
CA ARG A 103 11.49 10.96 15.83
C ARG A 103 12.73 10.21 16.31
N ASP A 104 12.56 8.99 16.79
CA ASP A 104 13.66 8.14 17.23
C ASP A 104 14.31 7.44 16.03
N LEU A 105 15.63 7.34 16.07
CA LEU A 105 16.41 6.61 15.09
C LEU A 105 16.24 5.11 15.33
N SER A 106 15.54 4.42 14.43
CA SER A 106 15.56 2.96 14.40
C SER A 106 16.89 2.50 13.83
N SER A 107 17.55 1.54 14.48
CA SER A 107 18.82 0.97 14.02
C SER A 107 18.75 -0.55 14.07
N SER A 108 19.08 -1.20 12.95
CA SER A 108 19.32 -2.65 12.92
C SER A 108 20.69 -2.96 12.32
N VAL A 109 21.20 -4.15 12.64
CA VAL A 109 22.45 -4.68 12.08
C VAL A 109 22.12 -6.01 11.41
N GLU A 110 22.49 -6.12 10.15
CA GLU A 110 22.32 -7.33 9.35
C GLU A 110 23.69 -7.93 9.05
N GLU A 111 23.87 -9.21 9.38
CA GLU A 111 25.16 -9.90 9.27
C GLU A 111 25.37 -10.58 7.91
N SER A 112 24.39 -10.50 7.01
CA SER A 112 24.45 -11.14 5.68
C SER A 112 23.57 -10.42 4.67
N ALA A 113 23.81 -10.68 3.39
CA ALA A 113 22.93 -10.21 2.30
C ALA A 113 21.49 -10.72 2.45
N VAL A 114 21.29 -11.92 2.97
CA VAL A 114 19.96 -12.49 3.26
C VAL A 114 19.27 -11.71 4.39
N GLY A 115 20.03 -11.32 5.43
CA GLY A 115 19.53 -10.43 6.48
C GLY A 115 19.05 -9.09 5.92
N VAL A 116 19.85 -8.47 5.05
CA VAL A 116 19.48 -7.22 4.37
C VAL A 116 18.20 -7.39 3.55
N ALA A 117 18.07 -8.46 2.76
CA ALA A 117 16.86 -8.74 1.99
C ALA A 117 15.63 -8.88 2.89
N ARG A 118 15.72 -9.64 3.99
CA ARG A 118 14.62 -9.83 4.95
C ARG A 118 14.23 -8.51 5.62
N ALA A 119 15.21 -7.71 6.04
CA ALA A 119 14.96 -6.42 6.64
C ALA A 119 14.18 -5.50 5.68
N MET A 120 14.54 -5.49 4.39
CA MET A 120 13.76 -4.74 3.39
C MET A 120 12.36 -5.33 3.14
N GLY A 121 12.24 -6.65 3.08
CA GLY A 121 10.97 -7.34 2.88
C GLY A 121 9.96 -7.08 4.00
N SER A 122 10.45 -6.77 5.21
CA SER A 122 9.61 -6.49 6.38
C SER A 122 8.74 -5.23 6.28
N ASP A 123 9.03 -4.33 5.33
CA ASP A 123 8.19 -3.16 5.04
C ASP A 123 6.82 -3.55 4.44
N VAL A 124 6.71 -4.77 3.89
CA VAL A 124 5.44 -5.36 3.41
C VAL A 124 4.73 -6.04 4.58
N ASN A 125 3.66 -5.42 5.07
CA ASN A 125 3.07 -5.73 6.38
C ASN A 125 1.89 -6.72 6.39
N ASN A 126 1.74 -7.55 5.35
CA ASN A 126 0.70 -8.58 5.26
C ASN A 126 1.30 -9.98 5.08
N ASP A 127 0.44 -11.00 5.17
CA ASP A 127 0.81 -12.41 5.08
C ASP A 127 0.87 -12.93 3.63
N TRP A 128 1.44 -12.15 2.71
CA TRP A 128 1.50 -12.47 1.27
C TRP A 128 2.13 -13.85 0.98
N LYS A 129 3.02 -14.34 1.85
CA LYS A 129 3.63 -15.69 1.76
C LYS A 129 2.59 -16.79 1.99
N LEU A 130 1.71 -16.61 2.97
CA LEU A 130 0.69 -17.58 3.35
C LEU A 130 -0.32 -17.78 2.20
N GLU A 131 -0.73 -16.70 1.54
CA GLU A 131 -1.65 -16.71 0.40
C GLU A 131 -1.11 -17.53 -0.79
N LEU A 132 0.21 -17.63 -0.91
CA LEU A 132 0.90 -18.36 -1.98
C LEU A 132 1.43 -19.74 -1.55
N GLY A 133 1.24 -20.14 -0.29
CA GLY A 133 1.79 -21.39 0.25
C GLY A 133 3.32 -21.45 0.24
N LEU A 134 3.97 -20.30 0.36
CA LEU A 134 5.43 -20.19 0.37
C LEU A 134 5.98 -20.47 1.77
N PRO A 135 7.21 -21.01 1.88
CA PRO A 135 7.83 -21.24 3.18
C PRO A 135 8.14 -19.93 3.89
N ASP A 136 8.21 -20.00 5.22
CA ASP A 136 8.67 -18.88 6.03
C ASP A 136 10.14 -18.55 5.75
N GLU A 137 10.48 -17.28 5.96
CA GLU A 137 11.84 -16.79 5.82
C GLU A 137 12.68 -17.23 7.02
N SER A 138 13.96 -17.48 6.79
CA SER A 138 14.91 -17.99 7.78
C SER A 138 16.25 -17.28 7.61
N PRO A 139 17.24 -17.43 8.53
CA PRO A 139 18.57 -16.84 8.39
C PRO A 139 19.23 -17.06 7.01
N VAL A 140 18.88 -18.15 6.31
CA VAL A 140 19.42 -18.53 5.00
C VAL A 140 18.46 -18.31 3.83
N LEU A 141 17.21 -17.89 4.09
CA LEU A 141 16.19 -17.67 3.06
C LEU A 141 15.47 -16.34 3.28
N ALA A 142 15.55 -15.48 2.26
CA ALA A 142 14.70 -14.31 2.10
C ALA A 142 14.06 -14.38 0.70
N LEU A 143 12.75 -14.15 0.63
CA LEU A 143 12.00 -14.14 -0.62
C LEU A 143 11.75 -12.68 -1.04
N GLY A 144 11.23 -11.88 -0.11
CA GLY A 144 11.03 -10.45 -0.31
C GLY A 144 12.36 -9.71 -0.36
N GLY A 145 12.55 -8.83 -1.34
CA GLY A 145 13.76 -8.00 -1.45
C GLY A 145 15.05 -8.75 -1.79
N SER A 146 14.99 -10.04 -2.06
CA SER A 146 16.15 -10.89 -2.41
C SER A 146 16.93 -10.40 -3.63
N GLN A 147 16.27 -9.74 -4.58
CA GLN A 147 16.85 -9.14 -5.78
C GLN A 147 16.86 -7.60 -5.72
N SER A 148 16.65 -7.03 -4.55
CA SER A 148 16.74 -5.58 -4.36
C SER A 148 18.18 -5.08 -4.56
N ARG A 149 18.32 -3.78 -4.83
CA ARG A 149 19.65 -3.16 -5.02
C ARG A 149 20.53 -3.27 -3.77
N LEU A 150 19.95 -3.12 -2.58
CA LEU A 150 20.70 -3.21 -1.33
C LEU A 150 21.09 -4.65 -1.01
N ALA A 151 20.20 -5.63 -1.24
CA ALA A 151 20.56 -7.04 -1.10
C ALA A 151 21.68 -7.44 -2.08
N GLY A 152 21.59 -6.98 -3.34
CA GLY A 152 22.65 -7.17 -4.34
C GLY A 152 23.97 -6.52 -3.92
N TYR A 153 23.94 -5.29 -3.40
CA TYR A 153 25.12 -4.62 -2.85
C TYR A 153 25.75 -5.39 -1.70
N ALA A 154 24.92 -5.82 -0.74
CA ALA A 154 25.37 -6.59 0.43
C ALA A 154 26.02 -7.90 0.00
N TYR A 155 25.40 -8.60 -0.96
CA TYR A 155 25.94 -9.83 -1.53
C TYR A 155 27.31 -9.62 -2.18
N GLN A 156 27.47 -8.54 -2.96
CA GLN A 156 28.77 -8.22 -3.57
C GLN A 156 29.85 -7.97 -2.51
N LYS A 157 29.52 -7.32 -1.39
CA LYS A 157 30.45 -7.08 -0.29
C LYS A 157 30.82 -8.38 0.43
N GLU A 158 29.83 -9.22 0.71
CA GLU A 158 30.02 -10.52 1.37
C GLU A 158 30.93 -11.48 0.59
N LEU A 159 30.94 -11.39 -0.75
CA LEU A 159 31.88 -12.15 -1.59
C LEU A 159 33.35 -11.76 -1.40
N HIS A 160 33.63 -10.56 -0.90
CA HIS A 160 35.01 -10.04 -0.77
C HIS A 160 35.57 -10.26 0.63
N ASP A 161 34.76 -10.06 1.67
CA ASP A 161 35.15 -10.26 3.07
C ASP A 161 33.90 -10.38 3.97
N LYS A 162 34.10 -10.58 5.26
CA LYS A 162 33.05 -10.49 6.28
C LYS A 162 32.64 -9.03 6.48
N TYR A 163 31.39 -8.73 6.14
CA TYR A 163 30.77 -7.42 6.37
C TYR A 163 29.59 -7.52 7.33
N MET A 164 29.32 -6.42 8.02
CA MET A 164 28.06 -6.18 8.72
C MET A 164 27.43 -4.93 8.09
N PHE A 165 26.10 -4.94 7.95
CA PHE A 165 25.34 -3.86 7.33
C PHE A 165 24.47 -3.21 8.39
N ILE A 166 24.58 -1.89 8.53
CA ILE A 166 23.79 -1.15 9.51
C ILE A 166 22.69 -0.40 8.77
N ARG A 167 21.44 -0.58 9.18
CA ARG A 167 20.28 0.17 8.67
C ARG A 167 19.85 1.18 9.72
N HIS A 168 19.87 2.45 9.34
CA HIS A 168 19.36 3.55 10.13
C HIS A 168 18.10 4.11 9.48
N GLU A 169 16.98 4.15 10.21
CA GLU A 169 15.69 4.58 9.68
C GLU A 169 14.99 5.60 10.59
N VAL A 170 14.50 6.65 9.96
CA VAL A 170 13.51 7.57 10.53
C VAL A 170 12.28 7.52 9.63
N SER A 171 11.09 7.35 10.21
CA SER A 171 9.85 7.16 9.46
C SER A 171 8.73 8.07 9.96
N CYS A 172 8.15 8.84 9.05
CA CYS A 172 6.92 9.59 9.24
C CYS A 172 5.85 9.08 8.27
N VAL A 173 4.68 8.76 8.79
CA VAL A 173 3.46 8.50 8.02
C VAL A 173 2.57 9.73 8.12
N TYR A 174 1.96 10.14 7.00
CA TYR A 174 1.04 11.28 6.93
C TYR A 174 -0.35 10.90 6.44
N TYR A 175 -0.43 9.90 5.57
CA TYR A 175 -1.67 9.45 4.94
C TYR A 175 -1.81 7.95 5.03
N ARG A 176 -3.05 7.46 5.11
CA ARG A 176 -3.38 6.05 4.89
C ARG A 176 -4.53 5.97 3.90
N LEU A 177 -4.47 4.98 3.02
CA LEU A 177 -5.48 4.70 2.01
C LEU A 177 -5.46 3.22 1.64
N ARG A 178 -6.56 2.71 1.10
CA ARG A 178 -6.65 1.33 0.61
C ARG A 178 -7.64 1.22 -0.54
N LEU A 179 -7.61 0.07 -1.20
CA LEU A 179 -8.60 -0.35 -2.17
C LEU A 179 -9.79 -1.06 -1.47
N PRO A 180 -10.99 -1.06 -2.07
CA PRO A 180 -12.06 -1.97 -1.69
C PRO A 180 -11.68 -3.42 -2.01
N GLN A 181 -12.52 -4.37 -1.60
CA GLN A 181 -12.29 -5.80 -1.86
C GLN A 181 -12.29 -6.13 -3.36
N ASP A 182 -13.22 -5.56 -4.12
CA ASP A 182 -13.35 -5.75 -5.57
C ASP A 182 -13.10 -4.43 -6.31
N PRO A 183 -11.84 -3.97 -6.43
CA PRO A 183 -11.53 -2.73 -7.10
C PRO A 183 -11.68 -2.87 -8.63
N PRO A 184 -12.09 -1.81 -9.34
CA PRO A 184 -12.20 -1.85 -10.79
C PRO A 184 -10.82 -2.01 -11.43
N LEU A 185 -10.66 -3.05 -12.25
CA LEU A 185 -9.42 -3.30 -12.99
C LEU A 185 -9.27 -2.34 -14.16
N THR A 186 -8.04 -2.01 -14.52
CA THR A 186 -7.77 -1.23 -15.73
C THR A 186 -8.09 -2.04 -16.98
N PRO A 187 -8.51 -1.40 -18.10
CA PRO A 187 -8.81 -2.11 -19.35
C PRO A 187 -7.62 -2.85 -19.95
N HIS A 188 -6.40 -2.34 -19.74
CA HIS A 188 -5.18 -2.97 -20.25
C HIS A 188 -4.85 -4.24 -19.46
N PHE A 189 -4.90 -4.19 -18.13
CA PHE A 189 -4.70 -5.36 -17.28
C PHE A 189 -5.76 -6.43 -17.53
N SER A 190 -7.04 -6.05 -17.59
CA SER A 190 -8.14 -6.98 -17.87
C SER A 190 -7.97 -7.72 -19.21
N ARG A 191 -7.56 -7.01 -20.27
CA ARG A 191 -7.24 -7.63 -21.56
C ARG A 191 -6.02 -8.55 -21.48
N ALA A 192 -4.96 -8.16 -20.78
CA ALA A 192 -3.78 -9.00 -20.63
C ALA A 192 -4.12 -10.30 -19.86
N LEU A 193 -4.92 -10.20 -18.80
CA LEU A 193 -5.38 -11.33 -18.01
C LEU A 193 -6.22 -12.30 -18.86
N SER A 194 -7.13 -11.78 -19.70
CA SER A 194 -7.97 -12.61 -20.59
C SER A 194 -7.19 -13.40 -21.65
N ARG A 195 -5.93 -13.03 -21.91
CA ARG A 195 -5.05 -13.70 -22.89
C ARG A 195 -4.21 -14.81 -22.25
N LEU A 196 -4.18 -14.92 -20.93
CA LEU A 196 -3.45 -15.99 -20.26
C LEU A 196 -4.16 -17.33 -20.46
N PRO A 197 -3.39 -18.42 -20.67
CA PRO A 197 -3.98 -19.74 -20.76
C PRO A 197 -4.63 -20.14 -19.42
N PRO A 198 -5.74 -20.89 -19.42
CA PRO A 198 -6.45 -21.26 -18.19
C PRO A 198 -5.65 -22.21 -17.29
N ARG A 199 -4.63 -22.87 -17.84
CA ARG A 199 -3.67 -23.67 -17.08
C ARG A 199 -2.34 -22.96 -17.04
N TYR A 200 -1.65 -23.03 -15.90
CA TYR A 200 -0.35 -22.42 -15.73
C TYR A 200 0.62 -22.84 -16.83
N ASN A 201 1.18 -21.85 -17.50
CA ASN A 201 2.22 -22.00 -18.51
C ASN A 201 3.28 -20.94 -18.25
N SER A 202 4.50 -21.34 -17.89
CA SER A 202 5.54 -20.40 -17.49
C SER A 202 5.91 -19.41 -18.59
N ALA A 203 5.88 -19.82 -19.87
CA ALA A 203 6.21 -18.95 -20.99
C ALA A 203 5.18 -17.82 -21.19
N ALA A 204 3.92 -18.05 -20.82
CA ALA A 204 2.88 -17.03 -20.85
C ALA A 204 2.84 -16.18 -19.57
N TYR A 205 2.99 -16.81 -18.40
CA TYR A 205 2.84 -16.13 -17.11
C TYR A 205 4.08 -15.31 -16.71
N ARG A 206 5.30 -15.73 -17.05
CA ARG A 206 6.51 -14.96 -16.67
C ARG A 206 6.53 -13.54 -17.26
N PRO A 207 6.28 -13.32 -18.57
CA PRO A 207 6.21 -11.96 -19.12
C PRO A 207 5.08 -11.12 -18.53
N PHE A 208 3.94 -11.75 -18.21
CA PHE A 208 2.83 -11.09 -17.54
C PHE A 208 3.24 -10.58 -16.15
N LEU A 209 3.84 -11.43 -15.33
CA LEU A 209 4.33 -11.05 -13.99
C LEU A 209 5.48 -10.04 -14.07
N ALA A 210 6.34 -10.12 -15.07
CA ALA A 210 7.38 -9.13 -15.30
C ALA A 210 6.83 -7.74 -15.66
N THR A 211 5.64 -7.68 -16.28
CA THR A 211 4.98 -6.42 -16.66
C THR A 211 4.16 -5.85 -15.51
N TYR A 212 3.35 -6.69 -14.85
CA TYR A 212 2.36 -6.25 -13.86
C TYR A 212 2.80 -6.48 -12.41
N GLY A 213 3.93 -7.12 -12.19
CA GLY A 213 4.41 -7.49 -10.86
C GLY A 213 3.87 -8.84 -10.41
N THR A 214 4.41 -9.31 -9.30
CA THR A 214 3.93 -10.51 -8.61
C THR A 214 2.77 -10.21 -7.68
N HIS A 215 2.68 -8.96 -7.20
CA HIS A 215 1.63 -8.46 -6.32
C HIS A 215 1.22 -7.05 -6.75
N TYR A 216 0.25 -6.45 -6.06
CA TYR A 216 -0.08 -5.03 -6.18
C TYR A 216 -0.35 -4.40 -4.81
N ILE A 217 -0.21 -3.09 -4.72
CA ILE A 217 -0.40 -2.35 -3.47
C ILE A 217 -1.91 -2.19 -3.21
N SER A 218 -2.47 -2.98 -2.31
CA SER A 218 -3.89 -2.88 -1.92
C SER A 218 -4.13 -1.86 -0.81
N GLN A 219 -3.13 -1.62 0.04
CA GLN A 219 -3.16 -0.63 1.12
C GLN A 219 -1.80 0.04 1.24
N ALA A 220 -1.79 1.33 1.57
CA ALA A 220 -0.57 2.08 1.78
C ALA A 220 -0.66 3.00 3.01
N ALA A 221 0.45 3.07 3.74
CA ALA A 221 0.73 4.12 4.71
C ALA A 221 1.85 4.97 4.12
N VAL A 222 1.55 6.24 3.81
CA VAL A 222 2.42 7.10 3.00
C VAL A 222 2.89 8.28 3.81
N GLY A 223 4.19 8.54 3.75
CA GLY A 223 4.76 9.78 4.22
C GLY A 223 6.21 9.92 3.75
N GLY A 224 7.12 10.21 4.65
CA GLY A 224 8.54 10.38 4.35
C GLY A 224 9.39 9.56 5.30
N GLY A 225 10.46 8.98 4.77
CA GLY A 225 11.48 8.32 5.58
C GLY A 225 12.87 8.64 5.05
N ALA A 226 13.86 8.54 5.93
CA ALA A 226 15.27 8.62 5.58
C ALA A 226 15.93 7.31 5.98
N CYS A 227 16.58 6.65 5.03
CA CYS A 227 17.39 5.46 5.27
C CYS A 227 18.87 5.82 5.06
N GLY A 228 19.67 5.72 6.12
CA GLY A 228 21.13 5.84 6.05
C GLY A 228 21.78 4.47 5.89
N SER A 229 22.85 4.41 5.09
CA SER A 229 23.69 3.24 4.85
C SER A 229 25.16 3.55 5.12
#